data_AF-X1D441-F1
#
_entry.id   AF-X1D441-F1
#
_cell.length_a   1.000
_cell.length_b   1.000
_cell.length_c   1.000
_cell.angle_alpha   90.00
_cell.angle_beta   90.00
_cell.angle_gamma   90.00
#
_symmetry.space_group_name_H-M   'P 1'
#
loop_
_entity.id
_entity.type
_entity.pdbx_description
1 polymer ?
#
loop_
_entity_poly.entity_id
_entity_poly.type
_entity_poly.pdbx_seq_one_letter_code
_entity_poly.pdbx_strand_id
1 'polypeptide(L)'
;MTDIDLIAREVVKVSGQYNNKPVYTSFMGEADVSVGIDILQRNKIPHYSLPENMCKSFACVYNFKKRSNHKAVEPKVFAGIDKILAHTVLDESIKTGRSYLPEEESVRIIESYGLPVLENGVANSREQAVHIADK
;
A
#
# COMPACT_ATOMS: atom_id res chain seq x y z
N MET A 1 13.15 19.34 -40.10
CA MET A 1 12.05 18.69 -39.37
C MET A 1 12.51 17.28 -39.03
N THR A 2 12.27 16.82 -37.80
CA THR A 2 12.70 15.49 -37.34
C THR A 2 11.82 14.41 -37.98
N ASP A 3 12.41 13.36 -38.56
CA ASP A 3 11.66 12.26 -39.18
C ASP A 3 11.15 11.29 -38.10
N ILE A 4 9.91 11.52 -37.65
CA ILE A 4 9.29 10.76 -36.56
C ILE A 4 8.97 9.32 -36.96
N ASP A 5 8.57 9.07 -38.21
CA ASP A 5 8.27 7.73 -38.70
C ASP A 5 9.55 6.87 -38.66
N LEU A 6 10.66 7.40 -39.18
CA LEU A 6 11.94 6.70 -39.17
C LEU A 6 12.42 6.40 -37.75
N ILE A 7 12.35 7.37 -36.83
CA ILE A 7 12.76 7.17 -35.43
C ILE A 7 11.90 6.09 -34.77
N ALA A 8 10.57 6.12 -34.95
CA ALA A 8 9.69 5.11 -34.38
C ALA A 8 10.02 3.70 -34.89
N ARG A 9 10.27 3.55 -36.20
CA ARG A 9 10.65 2.26 -36.79
C ARG A 9 11.97 1.73 -36.26
N GLU A 10 12.97 2.60 -36.11
CA GLU A 10 14.26 2.19 -35.55
C GLU A 10 14.14 1.82 -34.06
N VAL A 11 13.30 2.51 -33.28
CA VAL A 11 12.99 2.11 -31.91
C VAL A 11 12.35 0.72 -31.87
N VAL A 12 11.38 0.43 -32.73
CA VAL A 12 10.74 -0.89 -32.84
C VAL A 12 11.77 -1.98 -33.17
N LYS A 13 12.61 -1.72 -34.18
CA LYS A 13 13.64 -2.65 -34.63
C LYS A 13 14.65 -2.96 -33.53
N VAL A 14 15.13 -1.96 -32.79
CA VAL A 14 16.08 -2.15 -31.69
C VAL A 14 15.41 -2.81 -30.49
N SER A 15 14.16 -2.44 -30.17
CA SER A 15 13.38 -3.06 -29.09
C SER A 15 13.24 -4.57 -29.30
N GLY A 16 13.01 -5.02 -30.53
CA GLY A 16 12.88 -6.45 -30.86
C GLY A 16 14.16 -7.27 -30.66
N GLN A 17 15.31 -6.64 -30.47
CA GLN A 17 16.59 -7.33 -30.24
C GLN A 17 16.80 -7.73 -28.77
N TYR A 18 15.99 -7.22 -27.85
CA TYR A 18 16.15 -7.44 -26.40
C TYR A 18 14.86 -7.94 -25.75
N ASN A 19 14.83 -9.21 -25.35
CA ASN A 19 13.64 -9.81 -24.71
C ASN A 19 13.44 -9.41 -23.23
N ASN A 20 14.49 -8.89 -22.58
CA ASN A 20 14.51 -8.70 -21.12
C ASN A 20 14.79 -7.24 -20.70
N LYS A 21 14.76 -6.31 -21.66
CA LYS A 21 14.95 -4.87 -21.40
C LYS A 21 13.66 -4.14 -21.78
N PRO A 22 12.90 -3.59 -20.82
CA PRO A 22 11.70 -2.85 -21.15
C PRO A 22 12.07 -1.53 -21.83
N VAL A 23 11.35 -1.17 -22.89
CA VAL A 23 11.54 0.07 -23.66
C VAL A 23 10.35 0.98 -23.37
N TYR A 24 10.64 2.26 -23.14
CA TYR A 24 9.65 3.31 -22.89
C TYR A 24 9.94 4.48 -23.82
N THR A 25 8.90 5.16 -24.30
CA THR A 25 9.05 6.25 -25.27
C THR A 25 8.22 7.47 -24.88
N SER A 26 8.69 8.66 -25.27
CA SER A 26 7.97 9.91 -25.11
C SER A 26 8.29 10.82 -26.29
N PHE A 27 7.43 10.82 -27.30
CA PHE A 27 7.50 11.77 -28.40
C PHE A 27 6.61 12.97 -28.06
N MET A 28 7.23 14.13 -27.87
CA MET A 28 6.56 15.41 -27.62
C MET A 28 6.40 16.17 -28.94
N GLY A 29 5.23 16.73 -29.20
CA GLY A 29 4.91 17.38 -30.48
C GLY A 29 3.46 17.17 -30.95
N GLU A 30 2.62 16.53 -30.13
CA GLU A 30 1.17 16.37 -30.37
C GLU A 30 0.86 15.79 -31.76
N ALA A 31 0.23 16.57 -32.65
CA ALA A 31 -0.18 16.11 -33.97
C ALA A 31 1.01 15.70 -34.85
N ASP A 32 2.14 16.41 -34.74
CA ASP A 32 3.34 16.20 -35.56
C ASP A 32 4.01 14.85 -35.28
N VAL A 33 3.77 14.27 -34.11
CA VAL A 33 4.36 12.99 -33.70
C VAL A 33 3.39 11.80 -33.77
N SER A 34 2.13 12.05 -34.13
CA SER A 34 1.05 11.06 -34.11
C SER A 34 1.39 9.78 -34.89
N VAL A 35 2.00 9.91 -36.07
CA VAL A 35 2.44 8.76 -36.88
C VAL A 35 3.44 7.86 -36.15
N GLY A 36 4.37 8.45 -35.39
CA GLY A 36 5.34 7.70 -34.60
C GLY A 36 4.70 7.01 -33.41
N ILE A 37 3.77 7.70 -32.73
CA ILE A 37 3.00 7.13 -31.62
C ILE A 37 2.24 5.89 -32.09
N ASP A 38 1.55 5.97 -33.23
CA ASP A 38 0.81 4.86 -33.83
C ASP A 38 1.72 3.66 -34.12
N ILE A 39 2.90 3.89 -34.70
CA ILE A 39 3.89 2.83 -34.97
C ILE A 39 4.34 2.15 -33.68
N LEU A 40 4.67 2.93 -32.65
CA LEU A 40 5.12 2.41 -31.36
C LEU A 40 4.03 1.57 -30.68
N GLN A 41 2.80 2.09 -30.61
CA GLN A 41 1.68 1.43 -29.94
C GLN A 41 1.26 0.13 -30.64
N ARG A 42 1.22 0.10 -31.99
CA ARG A 42 0.94 -1.13 -32.76
C ARG A 42 1.98 -2.23 -32.51
N ASN A 43 3.21 -1.84 -32.17
CA ASN A 43 4.30 -2.76 -31.81
C ASN A 43 4.40 -3.00 -30.29
N LYS A 44 3.38 -2.63 -29.51
CA LYS A 44 3.29 -2.82 -28.06
C LYS A 44 4.40 -2.12 -27.27
N ILE A 45 4.94 -1.03 -27.80
CA ILE A 45 5.89 -0.16 -27.09
C ILE A 45 5.09 0.96 -26.43
N PRO A 46 5.15 1.10 -25.08
CA PRO A 46 4.41 2.14 -24.39
C PRO A 46 4.97 3.53 -24.73
N HIS A 47 4.06 4.45 -25.03
CA HIS A 47 4.34 5.87 -25.26
C HIS A 47 3.64 6.72 -24.18
N TYR A 48 4.29 7.81 -23.81
CA TYR A 48 3.78 8.80 -22.86
C TYR A 48 3.90 10.19 -23.47
N SER A 49 2.87 11.01 -23.33
CA SER A 49 2.87 12.37 -23.90
C SER A 49 3.90 13.31 -23.24
N LEU A 50 4.30 12.99 -22.01
CA LEU A 50 5.30 13.74 -21.23
C LEU A 50 6.38 12.80 -20.71
N PRO A 51 7.67 13.19 -20.80
CA PRO A 51 8.77 12.35 -20.33
C PRO A 51 8.73 12.10 -18.82
N GLU A 52 8.15 13.00 -18.03
CA GLU A 52 7.96 12.83 -16.59
C GLU A 52 6.98 11.69 -16.28
N ASN A 53 5.92 11.54 -17.10
CA ASN A 53 4.96 10.45 -16.95
C ASN A 53 5.60 9.10 -17.29
N MET A 54 6.48 9.08 -18.28
CA MET A 54 7.29 7.91 -18.61
C MET A 54 8.16 7.48 -17.42
N CYS A 55 8.88 8.42 -16.80
CA CYS A 55 9.73 8.17 -15.63
C CYS A 55 8.93 7.65 -14.43
N LYS A 56 7.74 8.22 -14.14
CA LYS A 56 6.85 7.75 -13.07
C LYS A 56 6.40 6.30 -13.30
N SER A 57 6.01 5.97 -14.52
CA SER A 57 5.60 4.61 -14.89
C SER A 57 6.75 3.60 -14.73
N PHE A 58 7.95 3.96 -15.19
CA PHE A 58 9.14 3.15 -14.97
C PHE A 58 9.43 2.93 -13.48
N ALA A 59 9.39 3.99 -12.66
CA ALA A 59 9.61 3.90 -11.22
C ALA A 59 8.59 2.99 -10.53
N CYS A 60 7.32 3.02 -10.95
CA CYS A 60 6.28 2.13 -10.45
C CYS A 60 6.62 0.65 -10.72
N VAL A 61 6.92 0.31 -11.98
CA VAL A 61 7.29 -1.07 -12.37
C VAL A 61 8.56 -1.54 -11.67
N TYR A 62 9.56 -0.66 -11.55
CA TYR A 62 10.80 -0.95 -10.83
C TYR A 62 10.54 -1.25 -9.35
N ASN A 63 9.76 -0.40 -8.68
CA ASN A 63 9.40 -0.59 -7.27
C ASN A 63 8.55 -1.84 -7.07
N PHE A 64 7.65 -2.15 -7.98
CA PHE A 64 6.88 -3.39 -7.97
C PHE A 64 7.80 -4.61 -8.06
N LYS A 65 8.72 -4.64 -9.04
CA LYS A 65 9.71 -5.71 -9.18
C LYS A 65 10.57 -5.85 -7.93
N LYS A 66 11.04 -4.74 -7.37
CA LYS A 66 11.80 -4.72 -6.11
C LYS A 66 10.99 -5.36 -4.99
N ARG A 67 9.73 -4.94 -4.78
CA ARG A 67 8.80 -5.51 -3.79
C ARG A 67 8.53 -6.99 -4.02
N SER A 68 8.27 -7.40 -5.26
CA SER A 68 8.00 -8.81 -5.60
C SER A 68 9.23 -9.71 -5.39
N ASN A 69 10.44 -9.17 -5.49
CA ASN A 69 11.67 -9.89 -5.21
C ASN A 69 11.99 -9.95 -3.71
N HIS A 70 11.38 -9.09 -2.89
CA HIS A 70 11.46 -9.24 -1.44
C HIS A 70 10.60 -10.46 -1.05
N LYS A 71 11.21 -11.43 -0.37
CA LYS A 71 10.47 -12.53 0.23
C LYS A 71 9.41 -11.94 1.17
N ALA A 72 8.18 -12.46 1.10
CA ALA A 72 7.17 -12.16 2.08
C ALA A 72 7.77 -12.41 3.46
N VAL A 73 7.85 -11.36 4.27
CA VAL A 73 8.19 -11.52 5.68
C VAL A 73 6.95 -12.13 6.29
N GLU A 74 7.07 -13.35 6.82
CA GLU A 74 5.99 -13.96 7.58
C GLU A 74 5.55 -12.97 8.67
N PRO A 75 4.23 -12.74 8.83
CA PRO A 75 3.74 -11.85 9.87
C PRO A 75 4.35 -12.25 11.20
N LYS A 76 4.87 -11.27 11.93
CA LYS A 76 5.44 -11.53 13.25
C LYS A 76 4.35 -12.12 14.14
N VAL A 77 4.56 -13.34 14.62
CA VAL A 77 3.70 -13.94 15.64
C VAL A 77 4.12 -13.35 16.98
N PHE A 78 3.19 -12.66 17.63
CA PHE A 78 3.41 -12.13 18.96
C PHE A 78 2.97 -13.19 19.99
N ALA A 79 3.87 -13.52 20.91
CA ALA A 79 3.56 -14.37 22.05
C ALA A 79 2.84 -13.58 23.14
N GLY A 80 2.07 -14.27 24.00
CA GLY A 80 1.38 -13.64 25.12
C GLY A 80 0.11 -12.87 24.76
N ILE A 81 -0.39 -13.00 23.52
CA ILE A 81 -1.69 -12.44 23.14
C ILE A 81 -2.81 -13.34 23.67
N ASP A 82 -3.78 -12.76 24.37
CA ASP A 82 -5.02 -13.41 24.76
C ASP A 82 -6.16 -13.05 23.80
N LYS A 83 -6.22 -13.78 22.67
CA LYS A 83 -7.30 -13.59 21.70
C LYS A 83 -8.67 -14.00 22.27
N ILE A 84 -8.71 -14.91 23.25
CA ILE A 84 -9.96 -15.40 23.81
C ILE A 84 -10.63 -14.27 24.61
N LEU A 85 -9.84 -13.56 25.42
CA LEU A 85 -10.29 -12.37 26.12
C LEU A 85 -10.83 -11.31 25.15
N ALA A 86 -10.07 -10.98 24.09
CA ALA A 86 -10.52 -10.00 23.09
C ALA A 86 -11.86 -10.38 22.46
N HIS A 87 -12.02 -11.64 22.04
CA HIS A 87 -13.27 -12.11 21.43
C HIS A 87 -14.41 -12.11 22.43
N THR A 88 -14.16 -12.49 23.69
CA THR A 88 -15.20 -12.50 24.73
C THR A 88 -15.78 -11.10 24.94
N VAL A 89 -14.93 -10.08 25.07
CA VAL A 89 -15.35 -8.68 25.24
C VAL A 89 -16.14 -8.18 24.01
N LEU A 90 -15.67 -8.51 22.80
CA LEU A 90 -16.36 -8.13 21.56
C LEU A 90 -17.72 -8.82 21.43
N ASP A 91 -17.80 -10.12 21.71
CA ASP A 91 -19.03 -10.90 21.62
C ASP A 91 -20.07 -10.42 22.63
N GLU A 92 -19.66 -10.02 23.83
CA GLU A 92 -20.54 -9.41 24.83
C GLU A 92 -21.11 -8.06 24.35
N SER A 93 -20.28 -7.23 23.73
CA SER A 93 -20.74 -5.96 23.14
C SER A 93 -21.74 -6.17 21.99
N ILE A 94 -21.46 -7.13 21.10
CA ILE A 94 -22.37 -7.49 20.01
C ILE A 94 -23.69 -8.05 20.55
N LYS A 95 -23.65 -8.96 21.53
CA LYS A 95 -24.84 -9.55 22.17
C LYS A 95 -25.73 -8.51 22.83
N THR A 96 -25.13 -7.45 23.37
CA THR A 96 -25.85 -6.33 23.99
C THR A 96 -26.33 -5.29 22.98
N GLY A 97 -26.15 -5.53 21.67
CA GLY A 97 -26.61 -4.66 20.59
C GLY A 97 -25.83 -3.35 20.47
N ARG A 98 -24.66 -3.25 21.11
CA ARG A 98 -23.83 -2.05 21.09
C ARG A 98 -22.99 -2.04 19.82
N SER A 99 -22.89 -0.86 19.21
CA SER A 99 -21.98 -0.59 18.09
C SER A 99 -20.70 0.11 18.52
N TYR A 100 -20.45 0.21 19.83
CA TYR A 100 -19.29 0.86 20.43
C TYR A 100 -18.84 0.11 21.67
N LEU A 101 -17.58 0.29 22.04
CA LEU A 101 -16.99 -0.23 23.27
C LEU A 101 -16.72 0.94 24.22
N PRO A 102 -17.19 0.88 25.48
CA PRO A 102 -16.70 1.76 26.54
C PRO A 102 -15.18 1.64 26.68
N GLU A 103 -14.57 2.66 27.31
CA GLU A 103 -13.12 2.72 27.51
C GLU A 103 -12.60 1.49 28.27
N GLU A 104 -13.27 1.08 29.35
CA GLU A 104 -12.93 -0.12 30.14
C GLU A 104 -12.81 -1.38 29.27
N GLU A 105 -13.75 -1.59 28.35
CA GLU A 105 -13.75 -2.74 27.44
C GLU A 105 -12.67 -2.61 26.37
N SER A 106 -12.47 -1.39 25.85
CA SER A 106 -11.48 -1.10 24.81
C SER A 106 -10.06 -1.32 25.31
N VAL A 107 -9.76 -0.85 26.52
CA VAL A 107 -8.47 -1.02 27.18
C VAL A 107 -8.16 -2.49 27.39
N ARG A 108 -9.12 -3.29 27.86
CA ARG A 108 -8.94 -4.75 28.05
C ARG A 108 -8.58 -5.46 26.74
N ILE A 109 -9.15 -5.03 25.61
CA ILE A 109 -8.77 -5.57 24.29
C ILE A 109 -7.34 -5.15 23.95
N ILE A 110 -6.96 -3.90 24.14
CA ILE A 110 -5.62 -3.38 23.85
C ILE A 110 -4.57 -4.16 24.66
N GLU A 111 -4.79 -4.34 25.97
CA GLU A 111 -3.96 -5.14 26.88
C GLU A 111 -3.85 -6.59 26.42
N SER A 112 -4.95 -7.20 25.96
CA SER A 112 -4.94 -8.59 25.48
C SER A 112 -4.04 -8.81 24.28
N TYR A 113 -3.73 -7.76 23.51
CA TYR A 113 -2.78 -7.79 22.39
C TYR A 113 -1.35 -7.42 22.80
N GLY A 114 -1.09 -7.24 24.10
CA GLY A 114 0.22 -6.88 24.65
C GLY A 114 0.62 -5.44 24.36
N LEU A 115 -0.34 -4.57 24.02
CA LEU A 115 -0.10 -3.14 23.84
C LEU A 115 -0.07 -2.46 25.22
N PRO A 116 0.87 -1.52 25.44
CA PRO A 116 0.97 -0.82 26.72
C PRO A 116 -0.25 0.07 26.93
N VAL A 117 -0.84 -0.03 28.12
CA VAL A 117 -1.88 0.89 28.60
C VAL A 117 -1.45 1.47 29.94
N LEU A 118 -2.00 2.63 30.29
CA LEU A 118 -1.84 3.21 31.61
C LEU A 118 -2.70 2.43 32.61
N GLU A 119 -2.28 2.39 33.88
CA GLU A 119 -3.12 1.86 34.93
C GLU A 119 -4.45 2.63 34.98
N ASN A 120 -5.54 1.88 35.00
CA ASN A 120 -6.89 2.42 34.85
C ASN A 120 -7.90 1.52 35.57
N GLY A 121 -9.09 2.06 35.79
CA GLY A 121 -10.20 1.31 36.35
C GLY A 121 -11.46 2.16 36.46
N VAL A 122 -12.62 1.49 36.50
CA VAL A 122 -13.89 2.15 36.72
C VAL A 122 -14.13 2.35 38.21
N ALA A 123 -14.31 3.61 38.63
CA ALA A 123 -14.63 3.97 40.00
C ALA A 123 -16.14 4.20 40.15
N ASN A 124 -16.77 3.53 41.12
CA ASN A 124 -18.17 3.72 41.49
C ASN A 124 -18.35 4.53 42.79
N SER A 125 -17.25 4.94 43.42
CA SER A 125 -17.26 5.84 44.58
C SER A 125 -16.04 6.76 44.56
N ARG A 126 -16.10 7.82 45.37
CA ARG A 126 -14.97 8.74 45.54
C ARG A 126 -13.74 8.01 46.07
N GLU A 127 -13.93 7.13 47.04
CA GLU A 127 -12.87 6.36 47.69
C GLU A 127 -12.20 5.40 46.69
N GLN A 128 -12.99 4.76 45.81
CA GLN A 128 -12.46 3.93 44.73
C GLN A 128 -11.64 4.74 43.72
N ALA A 129 -12.09 5.95 43.36
CA ALA A 129 -11.38 6.81 42.42
C ALA A 129 -10.00 7.22 42.95
N VAL A 130 -9.90 7.60 44.23
CA VAL A 130 -8.62 7.91 44.88
C VAL A 130 -7.70 6.69 44.88
N HIS A 131 -8.24 5.52 45.26
CA HIS A 131 -7.43 4.29 45.29
C HIS A 131 -6.90 3.87 43.91
N ILE A 132 -7.67 4.07 42.84
CA ILE A 132 -7.22 3.77 41.47
C ILE A 132 -6.16 4.78 41.00
N ALA A 133 -6.27 6.05 41.39
CA ALA A 133 -5.32 7.10 41.01
C ALA A 133 -3.97 7.00 41.74
N ASP A 134 -3.93 6.35 42.91
CA ASP A 134 -2.72 6.18 43.72
C ASP A 134 -1.89 4.92 43.35
N LYS A 135 -2.32 4.16 42.34
CA LYS A 135 -1.54 3.05 41.77
C LYS A 135 -0.70 3.55 40.59
#